data_AF-A0A090QXT9-F1
#
_entry.id   AF-A0A090QXT9-F1
#
_cell.length_a   1.000
_cell.length_b   1.000
_cell.length_c   1.000
_cell.angle_alpha   90.00
_cell.angle_beta   90.00
_cell.angle_gamma   90.00
#
_symmetry.space_group_name_H-M   'P 1'
#
loop_
_entity.id
_entity.type
_entity.pdbx_description
1 polymer ?
#
loop_
_entity_poly.entity_id
_entity_poly.type
_entity_poly.pdbx_seq_one_letter_code
_entity_poly.pdbx_strand_id
1 'polypeptide(L)'
;MLSVVTLGIYSAWAKVRTKKYFYGNTELGADRFDYHGQPLQILKGRIVAIICVWVWVLSSNTLPLLSGVLLLLFIALMPWLIVSNTRFDARMTSYRNVRFNFVGTLGGAYMVFLGWPAALFVLFGGSMALAANLPTALAGVLGLVIAVAAFIGYAWIAMRSSAYFVNGYRYGNRPFTATLTTRAYVKTYLLAGAWGQHSAW
;
A
#
# COMPACT_ATOMS: atom_id res chain seq x y z
N MET A 1 19.75 -7.24 -14.18
CA MET A 1 21.03 -6.62 -14.60
C MET A 1 20.87 -5.43 -15.57
N LEU A 2 19.96 -5.43 -16.55
CA LEU A 2 19.79 -4.28 -17.49
C LEU A 2 19.20 -2.97 -16.88
N SER A 3 18.42 -3.06 -15.80
CA SER A 3 17.78 -1.88 -15.18
C SER A 3 18.75 -0.99 -14.39
N VAL A 4 19.85 -1.57 -13.89
CA VAL A 4 20.90 -0.84 -13.15
C VAL A 4 21.75 -0.05 -14.14
N VAL A 5 22.06 -0.64 -15.30
CA VAL A 5 22.88 -0.03 -16.37
C VAL A 5 22.20 1.17 -17.03
N THR A 6 20.87 1.23 -17.02
CA THR A 6 20.07 2.31 -17.66
C THR A 6 19.47 3.31 -16.66
N LEU A 7 20.04 3.46 -15.46
CA LEU A 7 19.57 4.42 -14.44
C LEU A 7 18.06 4.26 -14.10
N GLY A 8 17.54 3.04 -14.16
CA GLY A 8 16.14 2.75 -13.84
C GLY A 8 15.13 3.11 -14.94
N ILE A 9 15.56 3.64 -16.10
CA ILE A 9 14.65 3.98 -17.20
C ILE A 9 14.03 2.70 -17.78
N TYR A 10 14.82 1.63 -17.99
CA TYR A 10 14.33 0.34 -18.50
C TYR A 10 13.29 -0.33 -17.61
N SER A 11 13.28 -0.04 -16.31
CA SER A 11 12.34 -0.65 -15.36
C SER A 11 10.88 -0.29 -15.67
N ALA A 12 10.62 0.86 -16.31
CA ALA A 12 9.28 1.25 -16.75
C ALA A 12 8.79 0.38 -17.93
N TRP A 13 9.65 0.13 -18.93
CA TRP A 13 9.31 -0.77 -20.05
C TRP A 13 9.18 -2.21 -19.61
N ALA A 14 10.07 -2.69 -18.72
CA ALA A 14 9.97 -4.01 -18.14
C ALA A 14 8.62 -4.20 -17.44
N LYS A 15 8.22 -3.25 -16.58
CA LYS A 15 6.91 -3.28 -15.90
C LYS A 15 5.73 -3.38 -16.88
N VAL A 16 5.73 -2.57 -17.94
CA VAL A 16 4.65 -2.60 -18.95
C VAL A 16 4.65 -3.90 -19.74
N ARG A 17 5.81 -4.38 -20.20
CA ARG A 17 5.93 -5.64 -20.96
C ARG A 17 5.46 -6.83 -20.14
N THR A 18 5.87 -6.90 -18.88
CA THR A 18 5.44 -7.93 -17.94
C THR A 18 3.93 -7.88 -17.72
N LYS A 19 3.34 -6.69 -17.49
CA LYS A 19 1.88 -6.56 -17.36
C LYS A 19 1.15 -6.99 -18.65
N LYS A 20 1.57 -6.53 -19.83
CA LYS A 20 0.96 -6.94 -21.10
C LYS A 20 1.02 -8.46 -21.31
N TYR A 21 2.14 -9.09 -20.97
CA TYR A 21 2.29 -10.54 -21.07
C TYR A 21 1.36 -11.29 -20.11
N PHE A 22 1.35 -10.93 -18.82
CA PHE A 22 0.49 -11.61 -17.85
C PHE A 22 -1.00 -11.40 -18.16
N TYR A 23 -1.42 -10.18 -18.50
CA TYR A 23 -2.82 -9.89 -18.79
C TYR A 23 -3.26 -10.61 -20.08
N GLY A 24 -2.43 -10.58 -21.13
CA GLY A 24 -2.72 -11.25 -22.40
C GLY A 24 -2.71 -12.78 -22.33
N ASN A 25 -2.02 -13.37 -21.37
CA ASN A 25 -2.03 -14.83 -21.13
C ASN A 25 -3.00 -15.26 -20.02
N THR A 26 -3.69 -14.31 -19.38
CA THR A 26 -4.74 -14.63 -18.40
C THR A 26 -6.07 -14.70 -19.13
N GLU A 27 -6.60 -15.91 -19.29
CA GLU A 27 -7.90 -16.15 -19.90
C GLU A 27 -8.96 -16.36 -18.83
N LEU A 28 -10.09 -15.68 -18.97
CA LEU A 28 -11.26 -15.86 -18.12
C LEU A 28 -12.48 -15.98 -19.03
N GLY A 29 -13.16 -17.12 -18.99
CA GLY A 29 -14.38 -17.35 -19.78
C GLY A 29 -14.21 -17.09 -21.29
N ALA A 30 -13.13 -17.63 -21.88
CA ALA A 30 -12.75 -17.53 -23.30
C ALA A 30 -12.25 -16.16 -23.81
N ASP A 31 -12.16 -15.13 -22.97
CA ASP A 31 -11.57 -13.84 -23.33
C ASP A 31 -10.33 -13.52 -22.50
N ARG A 32 -9.43 -12.72 -23.08
CA ARG A 32 -8.18 -12.27 -22.48
C ARG A 32 -8.32 -10.87 -21.88
N PHE A 33 -7.47 -10.56 -20.91
CA PHE A 33 -7.31 -9.20 -20.42
C PHE A 33 -6.34 -8.41 -21.30
N ASP A 34 -6.64 -7.13 -21.52
CA ASP A 34 -5.79 -6.21 -22.27
C ASP A 34 -5.26 -5.12 -21.34
N TYR A 35 -3.98 -4.76 -21.56
CA TYR A 35 -3.32 -3.67 -20.84
C TYR A 35 -2.79 -2.63 -21.82
N HIS A 36 -3.34 -1.43 -21.76
CA HIS A 36 -3.07 -0.34 -22.71
C HIS A 36 -1.86 0.53 -22.31
N GLY A 37 -1.14 0.17 -21.24
CA GLY A 37 -0.14 0.99 -20.57
C GLY A 37 0.98 1.53 -21.44
N GLN A 38 1.26 2.83 -21.32
CA GLN A 38 2.44 3.45 -21.91
C GLN A 38 3.58 3.59 -20.88
N PRO A 39 4.80 3.11 -21.20
CA PRO A 39 5.92 3.14 -20.27
C PRO A 39 6.42 4.57 -19.97
N LEU A 40 6.33 5.49 -20.93
CA LEU A 40 6.73 6.89 -20.73
C LEU A 40 5.92 7.57 -19.62
N GLN A 41 4.62 7.26 -19.49
CA GLN A 41 3.76 7.88 -18.47
C GLN A 41 4.20 7.47 -17.05
N ILE A 42 4.60 6.19 -16.89
CA ILE A 42 5.12 5.66 -15.61
C ILE A 42 6.49 6.28 -15.29
N LEU A 43 7.32 6.49 -16.31
CA LEU A 43 8.65 7.09 -16.15
C LEU A 43 8.56 8.55 -15.67
N LYS A 44 7.66 9.37 -16.24
CA LYS A 44 7.44 10.76 -15.81
C LYS A 44 7.12 10.85 -14.32
N GLY A 45 6.18 10.03 -13.84
CA GLY A 45 5.84 9.99 -12.41
C GLY A 45 7.01 9.57 -11.53
N ARG A 46 7.84 8.61 -12.00
CA ARG A 46 9.02 8.17 -11.25
C ARG A 46 10.13 9.22 -11.20
N ILE A 47 10.38 9.94 -12.29
CA ILE A 47 11.35 11.04 -12.32
C ILE A 47 10.94 12.13 -11.32
N VAL A 48 9.67 12.52 -11.29
CA VAL A 48 9.17 13.50 -10.31
C VAL A 48 9.38 12.99 -8.89
N ALA A 49 9.04 11.74 -8.60
CA ALA A 49 9.26 11.16 -7.28
C ALA A 49 10.75 11.13 -6.88
N ILE A 50 11.64 10.76 -7.79
CA ILE A 50 13.09 10.77 -7.57
C ILE A 50 13.58 12.19 -7.26
N ILE A 51 13.16 13.19 -8.04
CA ILE A 51 13.52 14.60 -7.81
C ILE A 51 13.04 15.06 -6.43
N CYS A 52 11.80 14.76 -6.04
CA CYS A 52 11.28 15.10 -4.71
C CYS A 52 12.12 14.48 -3.58
N VAL A 53 12.49 13.20 -3.72
CA VAL A 53 13.34 12.52 -2.72
C VAL A 53 14.74 13.12 -2.68
N TRP A 54 15.34 13.45 -3.82
CA TRP A 54 16.63 14.13 -3.87
C TRP A 54 16.59 15.49 -3.17
N VAL A 55 15.57 16.30 -3.43
CA VAL A 55 15.37 17.59 -2.74
C VAL A 55 15.26 17.38 -1.23
N TRP A 56 14.54 16.35 -0.78
CA TRP A 56 14.44 16.03 0.65
C TRP A 56 15.79 15.65 1.28
N VAL A 57 16.57 14.79 0.62
CA VAL A 57 17.91 14.36 1.09
C VAL A 57 18.91 15.52 1.10
N LEU A 58 18.86 16.40 0.11
CA LEU A 58 19.72 17.60 0.08
C LEU A 58 19.32 18.58 1.19
N SER A 59 18.02 18.77 1.41
CA SER A 59 17.49 19.67 2.44
C SER A 59 17.77 19.19 3.86
N SER A 60 17.87 17.87 4.08
CA SER A 60 18.14 17.32 5.42
C SER A 60 19.53 17.67 5.95
N ASN A 61 20.48 18.01 5.07
CA ASN A 61 21.84 18.38 5.47
C ASN A 61 21.98 19.88 5.82
N THR A 62 21.11 20.75 5.31
CA THR A 62 21.21 22.20 5.49
C THR A 62 20.23 22.75 6.51
N LEU A 63 18.98 22.28 6.51
CA LEU A 63 17.90 22.81 7.34
C LEU A 63 17.02 21.67 7.91
N PRO A 64 17.28 21.20 9.15
CA PRO A 64 16.53 20.11 9.77
C PRO A 64 15.03 20.38 9.89
N LEU A 65 14.62 21.65 9.98
CA LEU A 65 13.20 22.02 10.04
C LEU A 65 12.49 21.78 8.69
N LEU A 66 13.16 22.11 7.59
CA LEU A 66 12.62 22.00 6.23
C LEU A 66 12.48 20.53 5.81
N SER A 67 13.41 19.67 6.23
CA SER A 67 13.32 18.23 5.99
C SER A 67 12.16 17.58 6.74
N GLY A 68 11.85 18.04 7.95
CA GLY A 68 10.67 17.60 8.71
C GLY A 68 9.36 17.93 8.01
N VAL A 69 9.23 19.16 7.50
CA VAL A 69 8.04 19.58 6.74
C VAL A 69 7.88 18.77 5.44
N LEU A 70 8.97 18.57 4.70
CA LEU A 70 8.96 17.74 3.49
C LEU A 70 8.60 16.27 3.76
N LEU A 71 9.07 15.70 4.88
CA LEU A 71 8.70 14.35 5.31
C LEU A 71 7.18 14.25 5.55
N LEU A 72 6.62 15.20 6.32
CA LEU A 72 5.18 15.24 6.59
C LEU A 72 4.37 15.41 5.30
N LEU A 73 4.85 16.25 4.37
CA LEU A 73 4.26 16.42 3.05
C LEU A 73 4.25 15.10 2.26
N PHE A 74 5.37 14.37 2.26
CA PHE A 74 5.49 13.08 1.59
C PHE A 74 4.52 12.03 2.15
N ILE A 75 4.41 11.97 3.49
CA ILE A 75 3.45 11.12 4.19
C ILE A 75 2.00 11.48 3.81
N ALA A 76 1.68 12.78 3.73
CA ALA A 76 0.35 13.23 3.31
C ALA A 76 0.07 12.97 1.81
N LEU A 77 1.10 12.93 0.97
CA LEU A 77 0.98 12.61 -0.46
C LEU A 77 0.82 11.10 -0.72
N MET A 78 1.27 10.23 0.18
CA MET A 78 1.24 8.77 -0.01
C MET A 78 -0.17 8.22 -0.34
N PRO A 79 -1.22 8.50 0.44
CA PRO A 79 -2.57 7.99 0.14
C PRO A 79 -3.07 8.46 -1.23
N TRP A 80 -2.76 9.71 -1.60
CA TRP A 80 -3.13 10.27 -2.90
C TRP A 80 -2.39 9.58 -4.04
N LEU A 81 -1.08 9.33 -3.90
CA LEU A 81 -0.27 8.61 -4.88
C LEU A 81 -0.78 7.18 -5.09
N ILE A 82 -1.14 6.48 -4.01
CA ILE A 82 -1.70 5.12 -4.06
C ILE A 82 -3.03 5.11 -4.84
N VAL A 83 -3.94 6.04 -4.53
CA VAL A 83 -5.23 6.15 -5.24
C VAL A 83 -5.02 6.55 -6.71
N SER A 84 -4.10 7.47 -6.97
CA SER A 84 -3.77 7.90 -8.35
C SER A 84 -3.21 6.73 -9.17
N ASN A 85 -2.25 5.97 -8.61
CA ASN A 85 -1.67 4.82 -9.28
C ASN A 85 -2.69 3.70 -9.52
N THR A 86 -3.58 3.43 -8.57
CA THR A 86 -4.67 2.44 -8.75
C THR A 86 -5.71 2.88 -9.77
N ARG A 87 -6.07 4.18 -9.81
CA ARG A 87 -6.91 4.75 -10.88
C ARG A 87 -6.27 4.62 -12.25
N PHE A 88 -4.97 4.91 -12.34
CA PHE A 88 -4.21 4.78 -13.58
C PHE A 88 -4.20 3.32 -14.06
N ASP A 89 -3.80 2.39 -13.20
CA ASP A 89 -3.73 0.97 -13.52
C ASP A 89 -5.11 0.39 -13.91
N ALA A 90 -6.19 0.80 -13.22
CA ALA A 90 -7.56 0.39 -13.54
C ALA A 90 -7.99 0.88 -14.93
N ARG A 91 -7.83 2.17 -15.23
CA ARG A 91 -8.21 2.76 -16.54
C ARG A 91 -7.46 2.14 -17.71
N MET A 92 -6.25 1.66 -17.43
CA MET A 92 -5.37 1.08 -18.42
C MET A 92 -5.56 -0.42 -18.61
N THR A 93 -6.43 -1.03 -17.80
CA THR A 93 -6.84 -2.42 -17.90
C THR A 93 -8.22 -2.51 -18.54
N SER A 94 -8.39 -3.40 -19.51
CA SER A 94 -9.68 -3.73 -20.09
C SER A 94 -9.90 -5.23 -20.19
N TYR A 95 -11.18 -5.62 -20.19
CA TYR A 95 -11.60 -6.99 -20.40
C TYR A 95 -12.89 -6.96 -21.25
N ARG A 96 -12.95 -7.75 -22.32
CA ARG A 96 -14.04 -7.73 -23.32
C ARG A 96 -14.36 -6.32 -23.83
N ASN A 97 -13.32 -5.55 -24.15
CA ASN A 97 -13.40 -4.17 -24.61
C ASN A 97 -14.02 -3.17 -23.59
N VAL A 98 -14.28 -3.58 -22.34
CA VAL A 98 -14.75 -2.72 -21.24
C VAL A 98 -13.58 -2.40 -20.30
N ARG A 99 -13.35 -1.12 -20.06
CA ARG A 99 -12.28 -0.65 -19.16
C ARG A 99 -12.70 -0.76 -17.69
N PHE A 100 -11.74 -1.12 -16.85
CA PHE A 100 -11.93 -1.01 -15.40
C PHE A 100 -11.84 0.45 -14.97
N ASN A 101 -12.53 0.78 -13.88
CA ASN A 101 -12.44 2.09 -13.26
C ASN A 101 -12.28 1.93 -11.75
N PHE A 102 -11.69 2.94 -11.10
CA PHE A 102 -11.54 2.98 -9.65
C PHE A 102 -12.17 4.26 -9.10
N VAL A 103 -13.29 4.12 -8.40
CA VAL A 103 -14.09 5.23 -7.85
C VAL A 103 -13.95 5.28 -6.32
N GLY A 104 -12.73 5.09 -5.82
CA GLY A 104 -12.42 5.25 -4.40
C GLY A 104 -12.42 6.72 -3.97
N THR A 105 -13.02 7.01 -2.82
CA THR A 105 -13.04 8.34 -2.19
C THR A 105 -11.68 8.68 -1.59
N LEU A 106 -11.15 9.88 -1.89
CA LEU A 106 -9.86 10.33 -1.31
C LEU A 106 -9.90 10.34 0.22
N GLY A 107 -10.97 10.85 0.84
CA GLY A 107 -11.12 10.85 2.30
C GLY A 107 -11.06 9.45 2.92
N GLY A 108 -11.66 8.45 2.26
CA GLY A 108 -11.54 7.05 2.67
C GLY A 108 -10.11 6.54 2.63
N ALA A 109 -9.34 6.88 1.58
CA ALA A 109 -7.93 6.51 1.51
C ALA A 109 -7.10 7.18 2.62
N TYR A 110 -7.32 8.46 2.91
CA TYR A 110 -6.64 9.14 4.02
C TYR A 110 -6.95 8.49 5.37
N MET A 111 -8.20 8.12 5.65
CA MET A 111 -8.53 7.40 6.88
C MET A 111 -7.84 6.04 6.96
N VAL A 112 -7.79 5.29 5.86
CA VAL A 112 -7.24 3.92 5.85
C VAL A 112 -5.72 3.88 5.91
N PHE A 113 -5.03 4.75 5.17
CA PHE A 113 -3.58 4.76 5.08
C PHE A 113 -2.90 5.68 6.10
N LEU A 114 -3.61 6.67 6.64
CA LEU A 114 -3.04 7.65 7.55
C LEU A 114 -3.76 7.68 8.89
N GLY A 115 -5.09 7.83 8.88
CA GLY A 115 -5.90 7.98 10.10
C GLY A 115 -5.78 6.78 11.05
N TRP A 116 -6.15 5.58 10.59
CA TRP A 116 -6.12 4.37 11.41
C TRP A 116 -4.69 3.97 11.84
N PRO A 117 -3.67 3.98 10.97
CA PRO A 117 -2.29 3.73 11.39
C PRO A 117 -1.78 4.74 12.41
N ALA A 118 -2.06 6.04 12.23
CA ALA A 118 -1.66 7.07 13.19
C ALA A 118 -2.38 6.88 14.54
N ALA A 119 -3.68 6.56 14.53
CA ALA A 119 -4.43 6.28 15.75
C ALA A 119 -3.84 5.08 16.52
N LEU A 120 -3.51 3.99 15.84
CA LEU A 120 -2.83 2.86 16.48
C LEU A 120 -1.44 3.24 16.99
N PHE A 121 -0.67 4.03 16.24
CA PHE A 121 0.65 4.47 16.66
C PHE A 121 0.58 5.30 17.96
N VAL A 122 -0.38 6.22 18.07
CA VAL A 122 -0.60 7.03 19.28
C VAL A 122 -1.08 6.16 20.44
N LEU A 123 -2.01 5.23 20.19
CA LEU A 123 -2.57 4.36 21.23
C LEU A 123 -1.50 3.41 21.78
N PHE A 124 -0.71 2.78 20.91
CA PHE A 124 0.38 1.89 21.32
C PHE A 124 1.55 2.66 21.92
N GLY A 125 1.97 3.77 21.31
CA GLY A 125 3.03 4.63 21.85
C GLY A 125 2.68 5.19 23.23
N GLY A 126 1.43 5.65 23.42
CA GLY A 126 0.93 6.10 24.72
C GLY A 126 0.89 4.98 25.75
N SER A 127 0.42 3.79 25.37
CA SER A 127 0.42 2.63 26.26
C SER A 127 1.83 2.17 26.67
N MET A 128 2.81 2.29 25.77
CA MET A 128 4.23 2.03 26.06
C MET A 128 4.84 3.06 27.01
N ALA A 129 4.51 4.35 26.82
CA ALA A 129 4.95 5.41 27.73
C ALA A 129 4.37 5.23 29.14
N LEU A 130 3.12 4.79 29.26
CA LEU A 130 2.50 4.44 30.54
C LEU A 130 3.18 3.22 31.17
N ALA A 131 3.50 2.19 30.38
CA ALA A 131 4.18 0.99 30.86
C ALA A 131 5.58 1.28 31.45
N ALA A 132 6.27 2.32 30.98
CA ALA A 132 7.56 2.74 31.51
C ALA A 132 7.52 3.22 32.98
N ASN A 133 6.34 3.56 33.49
CA ASN A 133 6.14 4.01 34.88
C ASN A 133 5.68 2.88 35.82
N LEU A 134 5.55 1.65 35.32
CA LEU A 134 5.05 0.51 36.09
C LEU A 134 6.20 -0.40 36.56
N PRO A 135 5.99 -1.17 37.64
CA PRO A 135 6.93 -2.23 38.04
C PRO A 135 7.25 -3.17 36.88
N THR A 136 8.52 -3.60 36.77
CA THR A 136 9.05 -4.36 35.62
C THR A 136 8.25 -5.62 35.29
N ALA A 137 7.74 -6.34 36.28
CA ALA A 137 6.89 -7.51 36.08
C ALA A 137 5.56 -7.18 35.37
N LEU A 138 4.90 -6.08 35.75
CA LEU A 138 3.66 -5.63 35.14
C LEU A 138 3.89 -5.00 33.76
N ALA A 139 5.01 -4.30 33.59
CA ALA A 139 5.42 -3.75 32.30
C ALA A 139 5.65 -4.84 31.25
N GLY A 140 6.26 -5.97 31.63
CA GLY A 140 6.47 -7.12 30.74
C GLY A 140 5.15 -7.76 30.26
N VAL A 141 4.19 -7.96 31.18
CA VAL A 141 2.87 -8.50 30.83
C VAL A 141 2.10 -7.54 29.93
N LEU A 142 2.11 -6.24 30.24
CA LEU A 142 1.46 -5.23 29.40
C LEU A 142 2.12 -5.14 28.02
N GLY A 143 3.44 -5.25 27.93
CA GLY A 143 4.17 -5.27 26.66
C GLY A 143 3.74 -6.43 25.76
N LEU A 144 3.56 -7.63 26.32
CA LEU A 144 3.04 -8.78 25.57
C LEU A 144 1.59 -8.55 25.10
N VAL A 145 0.73 -8.00 25.97
CA VAL A 145 -0.66 -7.67 25.60
C VAL A 145 -0.70 -6.63 24.48
N ILE A 146 0.15 -5.60 24.56
CA ILE A 146 0.28 -4.56 23.54
C ILE A 146 0.79 -5.14 22.22
N ALA A 147 1.78 -6.03 22.25
CA ALA A 147 2.29 -6.67 21.04
C ALA A 147 1.20 -7.50 20.33
N VAL A 148 0.41 -8.26 21.09
CA VAL A 148 -0.73 -9.04 20.57
C VAL A 148 -1.81 -8.10 20.01
N ALA A 149 -2.14 -7.04 20.73
CA ALA A 149 -3.11 -6.03 20.28
C ALA A 149 -2.64 -5.31 19.02
N ALA A 150 -1.35 -4.99 18.91
CA ALA A 150 -0.74 -4.36 17.74
C ALA A 150 -0.80 -5.28 16.52
N PHE A 151 -0.57 -6.58 16.71
CA PHE A 151 -0.71 -7.58 15.67
C PHE A 151 -2.16 -7.65 15.13
N ILE A 152 -3.15 -7.69 16.03
CA ILE A 152 -4.58 -7.67 15.65
C ILE A 152 -4.93 -6.36 14.95
N GLY A 153 -4.45 -5.23 15.47
CA GLY A 153 -4.65 -3.90 14.87
C GLY A 153 -4.08 -3.79 13.47
N TYR A 154 -2.87 -4.34 13.24
CA TYR A 154 -2.27 -4.42 11.91
C TYR A 154 -3.10 -5.27 10.95
N ALA A 155 -3.52 -6.46 11.37
CA ALA A 155 -4.39 -7.32 10.56
C ALA A 155 -5.73 -6.64 10.22
N TRP A 156 -6.27 -5.84 11.13
CA TRP A 156 -7.48 -5.04 10.91
C TRP A 156 -7.26 -3.91 9.89
N ILE A 157 -6.12 -3.20 9.94
CA ILE A 157 -5.74 -2.20 8.92
C ILE A 157 -5.58 -2.87 7.55
N ALA A 158 -4.92 -4.03 7.49
CA ALA A 158 -4.73 -4.78 6.25
C ALA A 158 -6.06 -5.24 5.64
N MET A 159 -7.03 -5.65 6.47
CA MET A 159 -8.38 -5.93 6.01
C MET A 159 -9.06 -4.67 5.45
N ARG A 160 -8.92 -3.53 6.14
CA ARG A 160 -9.60 -2.28 5.76
C ARG A 160 -9.02 -1.66 4.48
N SER A 161 -7.71 -1.77 4.26
CA SER A 161 -7.06 -1.41 3.00
C SER A 161 -7.54 -2.29 1.84
N SER A 162 -7.61 -3.61 2.06
CA SER A 162 -8.15 -4.55 1.08
C SER A 162 -9.61 -4.23 0.74
N ALA A 163 -10.43 -3.97 1.76
CA ALA A 163 -11.85 -3.62 1.58
C ALA A 163 -12.02 -2.31 0.79
N TYR A 164 -11.18 -1.31 1.06
CA TYR A 164 -11.20 -0.05 0.34
C TYR A 164 -10.90 -0.24 -1.16
N PHE A 165 -9.91 -1.07 -1.49
CA PHE A 165 -9.61 -1.34 -2.89
C PHE A 165 -10.70 -2.13 -3.58
N VAL A 166 -11.15 -3.25 -3.00
CA VAL A 166 -12.13 -4.13 -3.64
C VAL A 166 -13.45 -3.39 -3.90
N ASN A 167 -13.94 -2.63 -2.92
CA ASN A 167 -15.17 -1.85 -3.08
C ASN A 167 -15.00 -0.60 -3.97
N GLY A 168 -13.75 -0.18 -4.22
CA GLY A 168 -13.43 0.94 -5.08
C GLY A 168 -13.40 0.58 -6.57
N TYR A 169 -13.20 -0.69 -6.93
CA TYR A 169 -13.17 -1.13 -8.32
C TYR A 169 -14.56 -1.15 -8.95
N ARG A 170 -14.62 -0.88 -10.26
CA ARG A 170 -15.80 -1.01 -11.11
C ARG A 170 -15.43 -1.64 -12.45
N TYR A 171 -16.33 -2.47 -12.97
CA TYR A 171 -16.25 -3.01 -14.32
C TYR A 171 -17.37 -2.40 -15.16
N GLY A 172 -17.03 -1.46 -16.04
CA GLY A 172 -18.02 -0.60 -16.70
C GLY A 172 -18.90 0.11 -15.66
N ASN A 173 -20.20 -0.16 -15.68
CA ASN A 173 -21.16 0.40 -14.71
C ASN A 173 -21.40 -0.48 -13.48
N ARG A 174 -20.83 -1.69 -13.40
CA ARG A 174 -21.07 -2.61 -12.28
C ARG A 174 -20.02 -2.40 -11.18
N PRO A 175 -20.42 -2.04 -9.93
CA PRO A 175 -19.49 -1.95 -8.81
C PRO A 175 -19.09 -3.34 -8.32
N PHE A 176 -17.85 -3.48 -7.88
CA PHE A 176 -17.43 -4.64 -7.10
C PHE A 176 -17.85 -4.43 -5.64
N THR A 177 -18.43 -5.45 -5.02
CA THR A 177 -18.82 -5.43 -3.61
C THR A 177 -18.27 -6.68 -2.96
N ALA A 178 -17.40 -6.53 -1.95
CA ALA A 178 -16.92 -7.64 -1.15
C ALA A 178 -17.11 -7.36 0.34
N THR A 179 -17.76 -8.30 1.02
CA THR A 179 -17.86 -8.32 2.48
C THR A 179 -16.67 -9.08 3.05
N LEU A 180 -15.61 -8.34 3.40
CA LEU A 180 -14.44 -8.93 4.05
C LEU A 180 -14.66 -9.04 5.55
N THR A 181 -14.40 -10.23 6.10
CA THR A 181 -14.56 -10.49 7.54
C THR A 181 -13.22 -10.37 8.27
N THR A 182 -13.17 -9.62 9.36
CA THR A 182 -11.94 -9.41 10.16
C THR A 182 -11.37 -10.71 10.71
N ARG A 183 -12.24 -11.63 11.16
CA ARG A 183 -11.82 -12.93 11.69
C ARG A 183 -11.06 -13.77 10.68
N ALA A 184 -11.42 -13.69 9.39
CA ALA A 184 -10.72 -14.41 8.33
C ALA A 184 -9.30 -13.87 8.16
N TYR A 185 -9.13 -12.54 8.17
CA TYR A 185 -7.83 -11.89 8.10
C TYR A 185 -6.96 -12.16 9.33
N VAL A 186 -7.51 -12.06 10.54
CA VAL A 186 -6.76 -12.39 11.75
C VAL A 186 -6.33 -13.86 11.75
N LYS A 187 -7.22 -14.78 11.32
CA LYS A 187 -6.88 -16.20 11.20
C LYS A 187 -5.77 -16.42 10.17
N THR A 188 -5.81 -15.79 9.00
CA THR A 188 -4.75 -15.94 7.99
C THR A 188 -3.43 -15.34 8.46
N TYR A 189 -3.43 -14.18 9.13
CA TYR A 189 -2.21 -13.61 9.70
C TYR A 189 -1.63 -14.45 10.84
N LEU A 190 -2.47 -14.99 11.74
CA LEU A 190 -2.02 -15.90 12.80
C LEU A 190 -1.46 -17.20 12.23
N LEU A 191 -2.14 -17.81 11.26
CA LEU A 191 -1.65 -19.00 10.56
C LEU A 191 -0.35 -18.72 9.81
N ALA A 192 -0.23 -17.57 9.13
CA ALA A 192 1.00 -17.16 8.46
C ALA A 192 2.14 -16.92 9.47
N GLY A 193 1.86 -16.34 10.63
CA GLY A 193 2.83 -16.19 11.71
C GLY A 193 3.30 -17.53 12.29
N ALA A 194 2.41 -18.51 12.40
CA ALA A 194 2.73 -19.86 12.87
C ALA A 194 3.44 -20.72 11.81
N TRP A 195 3.03 -20.65 10.55
CA TRP A 195 3.58 -21.44 9.44
C TRP A 195 4.81 -20.82 8.78
N GLY A 196 5.02 -19.51 8.91
CA GLY A 196 6.21 -18.83 8.41
C GLY A 196 7.51 -19.31 9.07
N GLN A 197 7.43 -20.02 10.20
CA GLN A 197 8.58 -20.68 10.83
C GLN A 197 8.94 -22.04 10.21
N HIS A 198 8.05 -22.65 9.41
CA HIS A 198 8.27 -23.96 8.81
C HIS A 198 8.74 -23.93 7.35
N SER A 199 8.82 -22.75 6.72
CA SER A 199 9.25 -22.60 5.32
C SER A 199 10.54 -21.78 5.15
N ALA A 200 11.35 -21.68 6.20
CA ALA A 200 12.73 -21.25 6.09
C ALA A 200 13.59 -22.49 5.78
N TRP A 201 13.83 -22.71 4.49
CA TRP A 201 14.93 -23.57 4.02
C TRP A 201 16.26 -22.85 4.25
#